data_AF-A0A5A8AGJ4-F1
#
_entry.id   AF-A0A5A8AGJ4-F1
#
_cell.length_a   1.000
_cell.length_b   1.000
_cell.length_c   1.000
_cell.angle_alpha   90.00
_cell.angle_beta   90.00
_cell.angle_gamma   90.00
#
_symmetry.space_group_name_H-M   'P 1'
#
loop_
_entity.id
_entity.type
_entity.pdbx_description
1 polymer ?
#
loop_
_entity_poly.entity_id
_entity_poly.type
_entity_poly.pdbx_seq_one_letter_code
_entity_poly.pdbx_strand_id
1 'polypeptide(L)'
;MKLKFLLLCLSIAGTVSFAQKVKYSKEEVKKMEQYLFNEGFNTPSTRKTSTVILKDGSTHKGFCSKTDTKKGQIFEVTLKDSLTKKNEVFDAEQIAEMYIYPSNAEKIMKVGKYMGNIRNYSTKKLTKTTNDDRIYFINQTVSLKNKKDDKEFLMQVINPGFDDIISVYHDPRAKETAGVSFGYGPQLGGGVIKSYYVKKGNKVMWLHKDDFEDNYDFLFGDNAEFMKKYPKNSVEWDYFSFLIHEYTDMGNG
;
A
#
# COMPACT_ATOMS: atom_id res chain seq x y z
N MET A 1 46.38 45.30 21.09
CA MET A 1 45.17 45.21 20.24
C MET A 1 45.46 44.42 18.96
N LYS A 2 45.51 43.08 19.02
CA LYS A 2 45.65 42.21 17.83
C LYS A 2 45.00 40.84 18.08
N LEU A 3 43.73 40.85 18.52
CA LEU A 3 42.95 39.61 18.70
C LEU A 3 41.48 39.85 18.33
N LYS A 4 41.23 40.51 17.19
CA LYS A 4 39.89 40.74 16.65
C LYS A 4 39.79 40.51 15.14
N PHE A 5 40.75 39.80 14.54
CA PHE A 5 40.74 39.52 13.09
C PHE A 5 40.71 38.03 12.74
N LEU A 6 40.55 37.14 13.72
CA LEU A 6 40.54 35.68 13.49
C LEU A 6 39.15 35.02 13.62
N LEU A 7 38.07 35.79 13.56
CA LEU A 7 36.70 35.27 13.79
C LEU A 7 35.68 35.67 12.71
N LEU A 8 36.12 36.21 11.58
CA LEU A 8 35.23 36.64 10.48
C LEU A 8 35.58 36.01 9.12
N CYS A 9 36.07 34.76 9.13
CA CYS A 9 36.20 33.93 7.93
C CYS A 9 35.70 32.49 8.15
N LEU A 10 34.91 32.25 9.19
CA LEU A 10 34.27 30.96 9.50
C LEU A 10 32.74 31.04 9.38
N SER A 11 32.25 32.01 8.61
CA SER A 11 30.85 32.14 8.25
C SER A 11 30.63 31.63 6.83
N ILE A 12 29.83 30.57 6.73
CA ILE A 12 29.16 30.06 5.53
C ILE A 12 30.00 29.10 4.67
N ALA A 13 30.42 27.99 5.28
CA ALA A 13 30.36 26.69 4.61
C ALA A 13 29.09 25.95 5.06
N GLY A 14 27.96 26.65 5.09
CA GLY A 14 26.67 26.00 5.03
C GLY A 14 26.45 25.64 3.58
N THR A 15 26.99 24.51 3.12
CA THR A 15 26.47 23.90 1.90
C THR A 15 25.02 23.56 2.23
N VAL A 16 24.11 24.45 1.82
CA VAL A 16 22.75 24.03 1.49
C VAL A 16 22.97 23.04 0.37
N SER A 17 23.15 21.77 0.73
CA SER A 17 23.13 20.68 -0.21
C SER A 17 21.70 20.63 -0.70
N PHE A 18 21.38 21.48 -1.68
CA PHE A 18 20.24 21.24 -2.55
C PHE A 18 20.47 19.84 -3.08
N ALA A 19 19.74 18.86 -2.53
CA ALA A 19 19.87 17.48 -2.92
C ALA A 19 19.73 17.43 -4.44
N GLN A 20 20.85 17.17 -5.12
CA GLN A 20 20.89 17.24 -6.58
C GLN A 20 19.93 16.19 -7.12
N LYS A 21 19.04 16.58 -8.05
CA LYS A 21 18.09 15.64 -8.65
C LYS A 21 18.86 14.50 -9.30
N VAL A 22 18.63 13.27 -8.84
CA VAL A 22 19.18 12.05 -9.41
C VAL A 22 18.45 11.75 -10.71
N LYS A 23 19.22 11.48 -11.76
CA LYS A 23 18.68 11.11 -13.08
C LYS A 23 18.86 9.62 -13.28
N TYR A 24 17.74 8.90 -13.25
CA TYR A 24 17.71 7.45 -13.46
C TYR A 24 17.76 7.09 -14.95
N SER A 25 18.35 5.93 -15.24
CA SER A 25 18.31 5.30 -16.56
C SER A 25 16.89 4.86 -16.91
N LYS A 26 16.63 4.55 -18.20
CA LYS A 26 15.31 4.05 -18.63
C LYS A 26 14.96 2.72 -17.96
N GLU A 27 15.96 1.88 -17.74
CA GLU A 27 15.84 0.57 -17.12
C GLU A 27 15.55 0.72 -15.62
N GLU A 28 16.18 1.67 -14.95
CA GLU A 28 15.89 2.03 -13.56
C GLU A 28 14.47 2.58 -13.41
N VAL A 29 14.06 3.51 -14.27
CA VAL A 29 12.68 4.02 -14.30
C VAL A 29 11.69 2.88 -14.50
N LYS A 30 11.93 1.98 -15.45
CA LYS A 30 11.06 0.83 -15.70
C LYS A 30 10.94 -0.10 -14.47
N LYS A 31 12.02 -0.25 -13.69
CA LYS A 31 11.96 -0.99 -12.41
C LYS A 31 11.15 -0.24 -11.37
N MET A 32 11.36 1.06 -11.22
CA MET A 32 10.61 1.89 -10.27
C MET A 32 9.11 1.96 -10.59
N GLU A 33 8.75 1.88 -11.87
CA GLU A 33 7.35 1.83 -12.32
C GLU A 33 6.65 0.49 -12.03
N GLN A 34 7.38 -0.53 -11.56
CA GLN A 34 6.79 -1.82 -11.20
C GLN A 34 5.86 -1.66 -10.00
N TYR A 35 4.60 -2.08 -10.21
CA TYR A 35 3.60 -2.03 -9.16
C TYR A 35 3.62 -3.33 -8.35
N LEU A 36 4.14 -3.24 -7.13
CA LEU A 36 4.44 -4.38 -6.25
C LEU A 36 3.36 -4.65 -5.20
N PHE A 37 2.39 -3.74 -5.03
CA PHE A 37 1.27 -4.00 -4.13
C PHE A 37 0.29 -5.01 -4.74
N ASN A 38 -0.27 -5.85 -3.86
CA ASN A 38 -1.46 -6.61 -4.11
C ASN A 38 -2.66 -5.69 -4.33
N GLU A 39 -3.64 -6.22 -5.04
CA GLU A 39 -4.79 -5.44 -5.46
C GLU A 39 -5.92 -5.51 -4.45
N GLY A 40 -6.52 -4.36 -4.19
CA GLY A 40 -7.65 -4.20 -3.27
C GLY A 40 -8.80 -5.13 -3.62
N PHE A 41 -9.44 -5.71 -2.61
CA PHE A 41 -10.38 -6.80 -2.76
C PHE A 41 -11.76 -6.45 -2.23
N ASN A 42 -12.79 -6.80 -3.01
CA ASN A 42 -14.17 -6.48 -2.66
C ASN A 42 -15.10 -7.69 -2.48
N THR A 43 -14.76 -8.90 -2.97
CA THR A 43 -15.74 -10.00 -3.09
C THR A 43 -15.23 -11.40 -2.68
N PRO A 44 -15.51 -11.90 -1.46
CA PRO A 44 -15.01 -13.17 -0.92
C PRO A 44 -15.31 -14.39 -1.81
N SER A 45 -14.38 -15.36 -1.81
CA SER A 45 -14.61 -16.70 -2.33
C SER A 45 -15.41 -17.51 -1.34
N THR A 46 -16.55 -18.02 -1.79
CA THR A 46 -17.42 -18.90 -1.00
C THR A 46 -17.00 -20.38 -1.05
N ARG A 47 -15.83 -20.68 -1.63
CA ARG A 47 -15.37 -22.06 -1.92
C ARG A 47 -14.02 -22.42 -1.32
N LYS A 48 -13.24 -21.43 -0.86
CA LYS A 48 -11.96 -21.66 -0.17
C LYS A 48 -12.15 -21.37 1.31
N THR A 49 -11.55 -22.20 2.17
CA THR A 49 -11.67 -22.06 3.62
C THR A 49 -10.89 -20.85 4.10
N SER A 50 -11.61 -19.82 4.52
CA SER A 50 -11.09 -18.63 5.19
C SER A 50 -10.85 -18.90 6.68
N THR A 51 -10.05 -18.03 7.30
CA THR A 51 -9.80 -18.03 8.75
C THR A 51 -10.10 -16.64 9.32
N VAL A 52 -10.80 -16.59 10.45
CA VAL A 52 -11.01 -15.39 11.26
C VAL A 52 -10.40 -15.65 12.62
N ILE A 53 -9.59 -14.71 13.11
CA ILE A 53 -8.98 -14.75 14.44
C ILE A 53 -9.53 -13.57 15.22
N LEU A 54 -10.19 -13.86 16.34
CA LEU A 54 -10.77 -12.83 17.21
C LEU A 54 -9.72 -12.28 18.17
N LYS A 55 -10.01 -11.11 18.75
CA LYS A 55 -9.15 -10.44 19.74
C LYS A 55 -8.93 -11.25 21.03
N ASP A 56 -9.83 -12.18 21.34
CA ASP A 56 -9.67 -13.13 22.44
C ASP A 56 -8.73 -14.29 22.10
N GLY A 57 -8.20 -14.35 20.87
CA GLY A 57 -7.33 -15.40 20.36
C GLY A 57 -8.04 -16.61 19.77
N SER A 58 -9.38 -16.66 19.83
CA SER A 58 -10.15 -17.76 19.22
C SER A 58 -10.05 -17.72 17.69
N THR A 59 -9.97 -18.91 17.09
CA THR A 59 -9.81 -19.08 15.63
C THR A 59 -11.01 -19.81 15.05
N HIS A 60 -11.62 -19.20 14.04
CA HIS A 60 -12.81 -19.69 13.35
C HIS A 60 -12.48 -19.95 11.88
N LYS A 61 -12.87 -21.12 11.35
CA LYS A 61 -12.57 -21.53 9.98
C LYS A 61 -13.85 -21.88 9.24
N GLY A 62 -13.98 -21.38 8.02
CA GLY A 62 -15.16 -21.64 7.19
C GLY A 62 -15.06 -20.95 5.84
N PHE A 63 -16.04 -21.18 4.98
CA PHE A 63 -16.15 -20.45 3.73
C PHE A 63 -16.65 -19.04 4.01
N CYS A 64 -15.90 -18.01 3.65
CA CYS A 64 -16.40 -16.64 3.77
C CYS A 64 -17.55 -16.45 2.78
N SER A 65 -18.78 -16.44 3.29
CA SER A 65 -19.99 -16.36 2.48
C SER A 65 -20.34 -14.91 2.15
N LYS A 66 -20.00 -13.98 3.05
CA LYS A 66 -20.34 -12.56 2.93
C LYS A 66 -19.39 -11.68 3.75
N THR A 67 -19.14 -10.48 3.24
CA THR A 67 -18.54 -9.35 3.95
C THR A 67 -19.44 -8.14 3.76
N ASP A 68 -20.07 -7.66 4.82
CA ASP A 68 -20.89 -6.46 4.75
C ASP A 68 -20.06 -5.22 4.97
N THR A 69 -20.25 -4.25 4.08
CA THR A 69 -19.50 -3.00 4.10
C THR A 69 -20.41 -1.80 4.28
N LYS A 70 -19.95 -0.84 5.08
CA LYS A 70 -20.57 0.47 5.21
C LYS A 70 -19.54 1.49 4.80
N LYS A 71 -19.85 2.27 3.76
CA LYS A 71 -18.94 3.31 3.27
C LYS A 71 -17.55 2.75 2.87
N GLY A 72 -17.52 1.52 2.34
CA GLY A 72 -16.30 0.81 1.91
C GLY A 72 -15.58 0.04 3.02
N GLN A 73 -15.94 0.24 4.29
CA GLN A 73 -15.32 -0.44 5.43
C GLN A 73 -16.13 -1.67 5.83
N ILE A 74 -15.47 -2.80 6.04
CA ILE A 74 -16.11 -4.03 6.52
C ILE A 74 -16.53 -3.81 7.97
N PHE A 75 -17.80 -4.06 8.28
CA PHE A 75 -18.30 -4.03 9.66
C PHE A 75 -18.77 -5.40 10.15
N GLU A 76 -19.03 -6.34 9.24
CA GLU A 76 -19.47 -7.69 9.58
C GLU A 76 -18.91 -8.70 8.56
N VAL A 77 -18.52 -9.88 9.05
CA VAL A 77 -18.03 -11.01 8.25
C VAL A 77 -18.86 -12.23 8.58
N THR A 78 -19.37 -12.92 7.57
CA THR A 78 -20.06 -14.21 7.75
C THR A 78 -19.18 -15.36 7.28
N LEU A 79 -18.88 -16.30 8.17
CA LEU A 79 -18.31 -17.60 7.82
C LEU A 79 -19.41 -18.65 7.76
N LYS A 80 -19.39 -19.45 6.71
CA LYS A 80 -20.19 -20.67 6.61
C LYS A 80 -19.31 -21.86 6.96
N ASP A 81 -19.63 -22.55 8.05
CA ASP A 81 -18.87 -23.72 8.48
C ASP A 81 -18.83 -24.77 7.37
N SER A 82 -17.64 -25.33 7.17
CA SER A 82 -17.37 -26.21 6.03
C SER A 82 -18.04 -27.59 6.16
N LEU A 83 -18.36 -28.02 7.39
CA LEU A 83 -18.93 -29.32 7.71
C LEU A 83 -20.45 -29.24 7.88
N THR A 84 -20.90 -28.45 8.85
CA THR A 84 -22.28 -28.27 9.29
C THR A 84 -23.10 -27.34 8.40
N LYS A 85 -22.44 -26.54 7.56
CA LYS A 85 -23.05 -25.52 6.69
C LYS A 85 -23.79 -24.41 7.43
N LYS A 86 -23.64 -24.31 8.76
CA LYS A 86 -24.20 -23.22 9.56
C LYS A 86 -23.42 -21.92 9.33
N ASN A 87 -24.10 -20.80 9.46
CA ASN A 87 -23.48 -19.49 9.39
C ASN A 87 -23.10 -19.02 10.78
N GLU A 88 -21.91 -18.42 10.88
CA GLU A 88 -21.42 -17.68 12.02
C GLU A 88 -21.10 -16.26 11.56
N VAL A 89 -21.51 -15.29 12.35
CA VAL A 89 -21.44 -13.87 12.02
C VAL A 89 -20.53 -13.20 13.05
N PHE A 90 -19.57 -12.42 12.56
CA PHE A 90 -18.55 -11.76 13.36
C PHE A 90 -18.57 -10.27 13.09
N ASP A 91 -18.68 -9.46 14.15
CA ASP A 91 -18.48 -8.02 14.06
C ASP A 91 -17.00 -7.71 13.80
N ALA A 92 -16.72 -6.79 12.87
CA ALA A 92 -15.35 -6.42 12.51
C ALA A 92 -14.52 -5.91 13.70
N GLU A 93 -15.16 -5.30 14.69
CA GLU A 93 -14.54 -4.78 15.91
C GLU A 93 -14.00 -5.91 16.82
N GLN A 94 -14.53 -7.12 16.72
CA GLN A 94 -14.09 -8.29 17.51
C GLN A 94 -12.97 -9.07 16.81
N ILE A 95 -12.81 -8.88 15.51
CA ILE A 95 -11.80 -9.56 14.70
C ILE A 95 -10.46 -8.85 14.89
N ALA A 96 -9.42 -9.62 15.23
CA ALA A 96 -8.04 -9.13 15.26
C ALA A 96 -7.41 -9.20 13.86
N GLU A 97 -7.56 -10.33 13.20
CA GLU A 97 -7.12 -10.53 11.82
C GLU A 97 -7.97 -11.57 11.10
N MET A 98 -7.99 -11.50 9.77
CA MET A 98 -8.64 -12.52 8.95
C MET A 98 -7.89 -12.76 7.64
N TYR A 99 -8.06 -13.98 7.15
CA TYR A 99 -7.47 -14.48 5.93
C TYR A 99 -8.58 -15.03 5.05
N ILE A 100 -8.87 -14.31 3.96
CA ILE A 100 -9.93 -14.68 3.01
C ILE A 100 -9.35 -14.87 1.62
N TYR A 101 -10.15 -15.38 0.69
CA TYR A 101 -9.70 -15.63 -0.68
C TYR A 101 -10.57 -14.88 -1.68
N PRO A 102 -10.03 -14.44 -2.83
CA PRO A 102 -10.81 -13.82 -3.86
C PRO A 102 -11.64 -14.82 -4.64
N SER A 103 -12.86 -14.42 -4.98
CA SER A 103 -13.70 -15.17 -5.91
C SER A 103 -13.04 -15.27 -7.29
N ASN A 104 -13.33 -16.33 -8.04
CA ASN A 104 -12.80 -16.48 -9.41
C ASN A 104 -13.26 -15.35 -10.34
N ALA A 105 -14.47 -14.83 -10.15
CA ALA A 105 -14.98 -13.70 -10.93
C ALA A 105 -14.16 -12.42 -10.67
N GLU A 106 -13.87 -12.11 -9.41
CA GLU A 106 -12.99 -10.99 -9.03
C GLU A 106 -11.61 -11.12 -9.67
N LYS A 107 -11.03 -12.33 -9.66
CA LYS A 107 -9.74 -12.59 -10.32
C LYS A 107 -9.79 -12.29 -11.82
N ILE A 108 -10.82 -12.78 -12.52
CA ILE A 108 -10.98 -12.56 -13.97
C ILE A 108 -11.19 -11.07 -14.28
N MET A 109 -12.03 -10.37 -13.50
CA MET A 109 -12.24 -8.93 -13.66
C MET A 109 -10.94 -8.14 -13.50
N LYS A 110 -10.14 -8.47 -12.48
CA LYS A 110 -8.83 -7.86 -12.28
C LYS A 110 -7.88 -8.15 -13.43
N VAL A 111 -7.84 -9.39 -13.93
CA VAL A 111 -7.06 -9.75 -15.13
C VAL A 111 -7.49 -8.95 -16.35
N GLY A 112 -8.79 -8.78 -16.59
CA GLY A 112 -9.31 -7.92 -17.65
C GLY A 112 -8.85 -6.46 -17.51
N LYS A 113 -8.93 -5.90 -16.30
CA LYS A 113 -8.42 -4.56 -15.99
C LYS A 113 -6.92 -4.43 -16.23
N TYR A 114 -6.13 -5.46 -15.89
CA TYR A 114 -4.69 -5.46 -16.19
C TYR A 114 -4.40 -5.44 -17.68
N MET A 115 -5.09 -6.28 -18.47
CA MET A 115 -4.91 -6.38 -19.91
C MET A 115 -5.33 -5.11 -20.66
N GLY A 116 -6.29 -4.35 -20.13
CA GLY A 116 -6.73 -3.07 -20.70
C GLY A 116 -5.77 -1.90 -20.44
N ASN A 117 -4.91 -1.98 -19.42
CA ASN A 117 -3.98 -0.91 -19.05
C ASN A 117 -2.58 -1.16 -19.65
N ILE A 118 -2.21 -0.37 -20.66
CA ILE A 118 -0.99 -0.53 -21.47
C ILE A 118 0.30 -0.46 -20.64
N ARG A 119 0.31 0.28 -19.52
CA ARG A 119 1.43 0.32 -18.58
C ARG A 119 1.75 -1.07 -18.00
N ASN A 120 0.75 -1.92 -17.79
CA ASN A 120 0.91 -3.25 -17.20
C ASN A 120 1.51 -4.27 -18.17
N TYR A 121 1.45 -4.03 -19.48
CA TYR A 121 2.04 -4.91 -20.51
C TYR A 121 3.58 -4.92 -20.44
N SER A 122 4.18 -3.82 -19.96
CA SER A 122 5.63 -3.63 -19.85
C SER A 122 6.20 -4.03 -18.48
N THR A 123 5.41 -3.86 -17.40
CA THR A 123 5.91 -3.89 -16.01
C THR A 123 5.59 -5.17 -15.26
N LYS A 124 4.66 -6.00 -15.73
CA LYS A 124 4.38 -7.33 -15.16
C LYS A 124 4.57 -8.41 -16.22
N LYS A 125 5.73 -9.07 -16.24
CA LYS A 125 5.66 -10.53 -16.48
C LYS A 125 4.71 -11.02 -15.41
N LEU A 126 3.61 -11.67 -15.79
CA LEU A 126 2.75 -12.40 -14.84
C LEU A 126 3.64 -13.43 -14.14
N THR A 127 4.36 -13.01 -13.10
CA THR A 127 4.94 -13.94 -12.16
C THR A 127 3.76 -14.50 -11.43
N LYS A 128 3.56 -15.77 -11.74
CA LYS A 128 2.75 -16.79 -11.09
C LYS A 128 3.26 -16.95 -9.64
N THR A 129 3.31 -15.87 -8.88
CA THR A 129 3.89 -15.76 -7.52
C THR A 129 2.89 -15.09 -6.60
N THR A 130 1.73 -15.71 -6.46
CA THR A 130 1.07 -15.81 -5.15
C THR A 130 0.45 -17.20 -5.10
N ASN A 131 1.27 -18.19 -4.73
CA ASN A 131 0.75 -19.51 -4.36
C ASN A 131 -0.18 -19.46 -3.14
N ASP A 132 -0.33 -18.30 -2.50
CA ASP A 132 -1.40 -18.05 -1.55
C ASP A 132 -2.23 -16.87 -2.06
N ASP A 133 -3.36 -17.13 -2.73
CA ASP A 133 -4.38 -16.11 -3.08
C ASP A 133 -5.05 -15.52 -1.82
N ARG A 134 -4.37 -15.54 -0.68
CA ARG A 134 -4.90 -15.23 0.63
C ARG A 134 -4.80 -13.73 0.83
N ILE A 135 -5.94 -13.11 0.98
CA ILE A 135 -6.07 -11.70 1.28
C ILE A 135 -6.06 -11.57 2.79
N TYR A 136 -5.05 -10.87 3.27
CA TYR A 136 -4.84 -10.63 4.69
C TYR A 136 -5.50 -9.31 5.09
N PHE A 137 -6.28 -9.36 6.16
CA PHE A 137 -6.83 -8.19 6.83
C PHE A 137 -6.39 -8.20 8.28
N ILE A 138 -6.06 -7.02 8.79
CA ILE A 138 -5.72 -6.80 10.19
C ILE A 138 -6.56 -5.63 10.71
N ASN A 139 -7.02 -5.74 11.95
CA ASN A 139 -7.71 -4.65 12.62
C ASN A 139 -6.70 -3.55 12.98
N GLN A 140 -6.99 -2.31 12.59
CA GLN A 140 -6.19 -1.14 12.93
C GLN A 140 -7.07 0.01 13.38
N THR A 141 -6.60 0.74 14.38
CA THR A 141 -7.12 2.05 14.74
C THR A 141 -6.68 3.08 13.70
N VAL A 142 -7.63 3.63 12.94
CA VAL A 142 -7.37 4.61 11.88
C VAL A 142 -8.37 5.77 11.88
N SER A 143 -7.88 6.97 11.59
CA SER A 143 -8.71 8.11 11.22
C SER A 143 -9.04 8.07 9.73
N LEU A 144 -10.32 7.88 9.38
CA LEU A 144 -10.73 7.85 7.97
C LEU A 144 -10.45 9.20 7.29
N LYS A 145 -9.56 9.18 6.28
CA LYS A 145 -9.07 10.36 5.57
C LYS A 145 -8.47 11.45 6.48
N ASN A 146 -7.92 11.08 7.63
CA ASN A 146 -7.39 12.01 8.65
C ASN A 146 -8.42 13.07 9.11
N LYS A 147 -9.72 12.75 9.06
CA LYS A 147 -10.83 13.72 9.24
C LYS A 147 -11.85 13.31 10.29
N LYS A 148 -11.71 12.14 10.87
CA LYS A 148 -12.69 11.57 11.82
C LYS A 148 -11.98 11.08 13.05
N ASP A 149 -12.76 10.86 14.10
CA ASP A 149 -12.28 10.15 15.27
C ASP A 149 -11.68 8.81 14.85
N ASP A 150 -10.60 8.46 15.53
CA ASP A 150 -9.97 7.18 15.39
C ASP A 150 -10.97 6.07 15.72
N LYS A 151 -11.08 5.11 14.80
CA LYS A 151 -11.90 3.91 14.98
C LYS A 151 -11.16 2.71 14.46
N GLU A 152 -11.55 1.55 14.97
CA GLU A 152 -11.03 0.28 14.53
C GLU A 152 -11.71 -0.15 13.22
N PHE A 153 -10.90 -0.56 12.25
CA PHE A 153 -11.36 -1.09 10.98
C PHE A 153 -10.53 -2.30 10.57
N LEU A 154 -11.15 -3.25 9.89
CA LEU A 154 -10.44 -4.34 9.22
C LEU A 154 -9.80 -3.80 7.93
N MET A 155 -8.49 -3.65 7.96
CA MET A 155 -7.70 -3.07 6.89
C MET A 155 -7.03 -4.19 6.07
N GLN A 156 -7.27 -4.21 4.76
CA GLN A 156 -6.60 -5.16 3.87
C GLN A 156 -5.12 -4.76 3.72
N VAL A 157 -4.21 -5.65 4.08
CA VAL A 157 -2.77 -5.48 3.82
C VAL A 157 -2.49 -5.74 2.34
N ILE A 158 -1.86 -4.77 1.67
CA ILE A 158 -1.59 -4.84 0.23
C ILE A 158 -0.11 -4.99 -0.11
N ASN A 159 0.80 -4.91 0.85
CA ASN A 159 2.21 -5.26 0.67
C ASN A 159 2.64 -6.48 1.51
N PRO A 160 1.84 -7.56 1.60
CA PRO A 160 2.22 -8.69 2.43
C PRO A 160 3.54 -9.28 1.94
N GLY A 161 4.45 -9.53 2.88
CA GLY A 161 5.79 -10.06 2.61
C GLY A 161 6.88 -8.99 2.57
N PHE A 162 6.53 -7.71 2.60
CA PHE A 162 7.45 -6.59 2.80
C PHE A 162 6.78 -5.45 3.62
N ASP A 163 5.94 -5.84 4.58
CA ASP A 163 5.10 -5.00 5.44
C ASP A 163 5.60 -4.85 6.89
N ASP A 164 6.79 -5.36 7.18
CA ASP A 164 7.46 -5.42 8.48
C ASP A 164 7.96 -4.05 8.98
N ILE A 165 8.43 -3.17 8.09
CA ILE A 165 8.82 -1.80 8.46
C ILE A 165 7.69 -0.80 8.20
N ILE A 166 7.10 -0.87 7.00
CA ILE A 166 5.97 -0.02 6.60
C ILE A 166 4.84 -0.92 6.09
N SER A 167 3.74 -0.96 6.82
CA SER A 167 2.54 -1.67 6.35
C SER A 167 1.65 -0.73 5.54
N VAL A 168 1.19 -1.18 4.39
CA VAL A 168 0.30 -0.42 3.50
C VAL A 168 -1.03 -1.14 3.42
N TYR A 169 -2.10 -0.38 3.65
CA TYR A 169 -3.46 -0.87 3.61
C TYR A 169 -4.27 -0.25 2.46
N HIS A 170 -5.16 -1.07 1.91
CA HIS A 170 -6.06 -0.65 0.85
C HIS A 170 -7.02 0.46 1.34
N ASP A 171 -7.14 1.55 0.57
CA ASP A 171 -8.25 2.49 0.70
C ASP A 171 -9.37 2.09 -0.29
N PRO A 172 -10.51 1.56 0.19
CA PRO A 172 -11.61 1.07 -0.65
C PRO A 172 -12.32 2.20 -1.43
N ARG A 173 -11.94 3.45 -1.19
CA ARG A 173 -12.48 4.64 -1.86
C ARG A 173 -11.44 5.41 -2.65
N ALA A 174 -10.24 4.85 -2.78
CA ALA A 174 -9.21 5.47 -3.57
C ALA A 174 -9.63 5.54 -5.04
N LYS A 175 -9.32 6.67 -5.65
CA LYS A 175 -9.48 6.87 -7.10
C LYS A 175 -8.17 6.52 -7.78
N GLU A 176 -8.22 6.34 -9.10
CA GLU A 176 -7.01 6.18 -9.90
C GLU A 176 -6.55 7.51 -10.50
N THR A 177 -5.26 7.63 -10.80
CA THR A 177 -4.69 8.71 -11.61
C THR A 177 -5.32 8.68 -13.00
N ALA A 178 -5.69 9.86 -13.51
CA ALA A 178 -6.22 9.97 -14.86
C ALA A 178 -5.03 9.88 -15.83
N GLY A 179 -5.14 9.05 -16.86
CA GLY A 179 -4.17 9.03 -17.94
C GLY A 179 -4.47 10.11 -18.97
N VAL A 180 -3.44 10.50 -19.72
CA VAL A 180 -3.58 11.43 -20.84
C VAL A 180 -3.77 10.63 -22.12
N SER A 181 -4.89 10.85 -22.81
CA SER A 181 -5.11 10.32 -24.16
C SER A 181 -5.03 11.45 -25.18
N PHE A 182 -4.08 11.37 -26.10
CA PHE A 182 -4.04 12.26 -27.26
C PHE A 182 -4.86 11.63 -28.41
N GLY A 183 -6.13 12.02 -28.55
CA GLY A 183 -7.02 11.56 -29.62
C GLY A 183 -7.42 10.08 -29.51
N TYR A 184 -7.42 9.36 -30.64
CA TYR A 184 -7.70 7.91 -30.73
C TYR A 184 -6.52 7.01 -30.32
N GLY A 185 -5.44 7.60 -29.80
CA GLY A 185 -4.26 6.87 -29.36
C GLY A 185 -4.45 6.16 -28.01
N PRO A 186 -3.59 5.16 -27.71
CA PRO A 186 -3.58 4.50 -26.41
C PRO A 186 -3.40 5.50 -25.26
N GLN A 187 -4.06 5.26 -24.12
CA GLN A 187 -3.91 6.10 -22.93
C GLN A 187 -2.48 6.02 -22.39
N LEU A 188 -1.81 7.17 -22.28
CA LEU A 188 -0.46 7.30 -21.75
C LEU A 188 -0.53 7.74 -20.28
N GLY A 189 0.06 6.95 -19.38
CA GLY A 189 0.01 7.17 -17.93
C GLY A 189 -1.37 6.93 -17.31
N GLY A 190 -1.50 7.12 -16.00
CA GLY A 190 -2.75 6.88 -15.28
C GLY A 190 -2.93 5.44 -14.76
N GLY A 191 -4.00 5.22 -13.99
CA GLY A 191 -4.33 3.90 -13.42
C GLY A 191 -3.64 3.56 -12.09
N VAL A 192 -2.83 4.47 -11.54
CA VAL A 192 -2.21 4.30 -10.21
C VAL A 192 -3.19 4.77 -9.14
N ILE A 193 -3.35 3.97 -8.09
CA ILE A 193 -4.22 4.30 -6.95
C ILE A 193 -3.71 5.57 -6.26
N LYS A 194 -4.59 6.53 -5.98
CA LYS A 194 -4.25 7.87 -5.47
C LYS A 194 -4.10 7.96 -3.96
N SER A 195 -4.54 6.94 -3.21
CA SER A 195 -4.46 6.96 -1.76
C SER A 195 -4.36 5.57 -1.15
N TYR A 196 -3.66 5.52 -0.03
CA TYR A 196 -3.54 4.35 0.84
C TYR A 196 -3.63 4.77 2.30
N TYR A 197 -3.84 3.81 3.19
CA TYR A 197 -3.49 4.01 4.60
C TYR A 197 -2.11 3.41 4.82
N VAL A 198 -1.19 4.17 5.41
CA VAL A 198 0.21 3.78 5.58
C VAL A 198 0.53 3.81 7.06
N LYS A 199 1.07 2.70 7.56
CA LYS A 199 1.54 2.56 8.93
C LYS A 199 3.06 2.51 8.95
N LYS A 200 3.67 3.36 9.76
CA LYS A 200 5.09 3.30 10.12
C LYS A 200 5.22 3.51 11.63
N GLY A 201 5.83 2.56 12.32
CA GLY A 201 5.79 2.49 13.78
C GLY A 201 4.35 2.42 14.29
N ASN A 202 3.98 3.30 15.24
CA ASN A 202 2.65 3.34 15.84
C ASN A 202 1.66 4.27 15.10
N LYS A 203 2.11 5.01 14.08
CA LYS A 203 1.27 5.97 13.37
C LYS A 203 0.70 5.33 12.12
N VAL A 204 -0.63 5.38 11.98
CA VAL A 204 -1.32 5.11 10.72
C VAL A 204 -1.83 6.43 10.14
N MET A 205 -1.53 6.70 8.88
CA MET A 205 -1.98 7.90 8.17
C MET A 205 -2.68 7.55 6.86
N TRP A 206 -3.72 8.28 6.52
CA TRP A 206 -4.21 8.29 5.15
C TRP A 206 -3.25 9.15 4.30
N LEU A 207 -2.59 8.53 3.32
CA LEU A 207 -1.63 9.16 2.43
C LEU A 207 -2.28 9.33 1.05
N HIS A 208 -2.53 10.57 0.64
CA HIS A 208 -2.92 10.89 -0.74
C HIS A 208 -1.68 11.23 -1.56
N LYS A 209 -1.75 11.00 -2.88
CA LYS A 209 -0.65 11.30 -3.82
C LYS A 209 -0.16 12.75 -3.76
N ASP A 210 -1.04 13.70 -3.44
CA ASP A 210 -0.69 15.12 -3.36
C ASP A 210 0.06 15.44 -2.05
N ASP A 211 -0.04 14.57 -1.03
CA ASP A 211 0.65 14.71 0.26
C ASP A 211 1.93 13.85 0.32
N PHE A 212 2.26 13.13 -0.76
CA PHE A 212 3.39 12.19 -0.79
C PHE A 212 4.72 12.88 -0.53
N GLU A 213 4.96 13.99 -1.22
CA GLU A 213 6.18 14.78 -1.04
C GLU A 213 6.34 15.26 0.39
N ASP A 214 5.28 15.77 1.02
CA ASP A 214 5.32 16.30 2.38
C ASP A 214 5.55 15.22 3.44
N ASN A 215 5.21 13.97 3.14
CA ASN A 215 5.40 12.85 4.06
C ASN A 215 6.62 11.99 3.71
N TYR A 216 7.41 12.36 2.69
CA TYR A 216 8.56 11.57 2.24
C TYR A 216 9.58 11.33 3.36
N ASP A 217 9.93 12.37 4.12
CA ASP A 217 10.91 12.28 5.20
C ASP A 217 10.39 11.44 6.38
N PHE A 218 9.08 11.49 6.67
CA PHE A 218 8.48 10.58 7.64
C PHE A 218 8.61 9.12 7.21
N LEU A 219 8.38 8.85 5.91
CA LEU A 219 8.41 7.50 5.35
C LEU A 219 9.83 6.94 5.23
N PHE A 220 10.83 7.75 4.88
CA PHE A 220 12.15 7.25 4.45
C PHE A 220 13.35 7.99 5.05
N GLY A 221 13.14 9.13 5.72
CA GLY A 221 14.19 10.05 6.15
C GLY A 221 15.13 9.52 7.22
N ASP A 222 14.77 8.42 7.87
CA ASP A 222 15.57 7.66 8.82
C ASP A 222 16.60 6.72 8.16
N ASN A 223 16.56 6.52 6.84
CA ASN A 223 17.58 5.76 6.11
C ASN A 223 18.35 6.67 5.14
N ALA A 224 19.55 7.10 5.55
CA ALA A 224 20.39 8.02 4.77
C ALA A 224 20.85 7.43 3.42
N GLU A 225 21.07 6.11 3.35
CA GLU A 225 21.45 5.45 2.10
C GLU A 225 20.27 5.43 1.11
N PHE A 226 19.08 5.10 1.60
CA PHE A 226 17.85 5.17 0.82
C PHE A 226 17.61 6.60 0.31
N MET A 227 17.70 7.61 1.18
CA MET A 227 17.52 9.02 0.81
C MET A 227 18.56 9.51 -0.20
N LYS A 228 19.77 8.94 -0.21
CA LYS A 228 20.80 9.23 -1.22
C LYS A 228 20.47 8.58 -2.56
N LYS A 229 19.98 7.35 -2.56
CA LYS A 229 19.62 6.58 -3.76
C LYS A 229 18.32 7.08 -4.40
N TYR A 230 17.36 7.46 -3.56
CA TYR A 230 16.01 7.90 -3.92
C TYR A 230 15.67 9.23 -3.24
N PRO A 231 16.31 10.36 -3.63
CA PRO A 231 15.97 11.63 -3.01
C PRO A 231 14.57 12.09 -3.43
N LYS A 232 13.85 12.72 -2.49
CA LYS A 232 12.47 13.22 -2.63
C LYS A 232 12.19 13.91 -3.98
N ASN A 233 13.09 14.78 -4.44
CA ASN A 233 12.92 15.57 -5.68
C ASN A 233 13.17 14.79 -6.99
N SER A 234 13.51 13.51 -6.89
CA SER A 234 13.87 12.64 -8.00
C SER A 234 12.88 11.50 -8.21
N VAL A 235 11.97 11.30 -7.27
CA VAL A 235 10.96 10.24 -7.31
C VAL A 235 9.56 10.85 -7.41
N GLU A 236 8.60 10.02 -7.78
CA GLU A 236 7.22 10.42 -8.03
C GLU A 236 6.27 9.36 -7.47
N TRP A 237 5.01 9.74 -7.26
CA TRP A 237 3.98 8.87 -6.65
C TRP A 237 3.85 7.50 -7.32
N ASP A 238 4.05 7.47 -8.63
CA ASP A 238 3.97 6.26 -9.44
C ASP A 238 5.00 5.19 -9.05
N TYR A 239 6.04 5.55 -8.28
CA TYR A 239 7.06 4.63 -7.77
C TYR A 239 6.77 4.16 -6.33
N PHE A 240 5.67 4.58 -5.72
CA PHE A 240 5.43 4.39 -4.28
C PHE A 240 5.55 2.91 -3.83
N SER A 241 4.95 1.97 -4.56
CA SER A 241 5.06 0.54 -4.18
C SER A 241 6.49 -0.01 -4.28
N PHE A 242 7.26 0.47 -5.27
CA PHE A 242 8.66 0.12 -5.41
C PHE A 242 9.49 0.72 -4.28
N LEU A 243 9.26 1.99 -3.94
CA LEU A 243 9.99 2.66 -2.86
C LEU A 243 9.75 2.00 -1.50
N ILE A 244 8.52 1.58 -1.20
CA ILE A 244 8.23 0.80 0.01
C ILE A 244 8.99 -0.53 0.00
N HIS A 245 8.97 -1.27 -1.11
CA HIS A 245 9.70 -2.52 -1.22
C HIS A 245 11.21 -2.35 -1.03
N GLU A 246 11.84 -1.42 -1.76
CA GLU A 246 13.29 -1.17 -1.64
C GLU A 246 13.67 -0.67 -0.26
N TYR A 247 12.85 0.18 0.36
CA TYR A 247 13.10 0.66 1.71
C TYR A 247 13.10 -0.49 2.73
N THR A 248 12.12 -1.37 2.62
CA THR A 248 12.04 -2.59 3.43
C THR A 248 13.22 -3.52 3.19
N ASP A 249 13.58 -3.78 1.92
CA ASP A 249 14.70 -4.65 1.56
C ASP A 249 16.04 -4.11 2.10
N MET A 250 16.27 -2.80 1.97
CA MET A 250 17.45 -2.11 2.50
C MET A 250 17.49 -2.05 4.04
N GLY A 251 16.33 -2.11 4.71
CA GLY A 251 16.26 -2.11 6.17
C GLY A 251 16.50 -3.48 6.81
N ASN A 252 16.36 -4.55 6.02
CA ASN A 252 16.50 -5.95 6.47
C ASN A 252 17.85 -6.59 6.07
N GLY A 253 18.64 -5.92 5.23
CA GLY A 253 20.01 -6.32 4.86
C GLY A 253 21.07 -5.74 5.78
#